data_AF-A0AAN8EXK7-F1
#
_entry.id   AF-A0AAN8EXK7-F1
#
_cell.length_a   1.000
_cell.length_b   1.000
_cell.length_c   1.000
_cell.angle_alpha   90.00
_cell.angle_beta   90.00
_cell.angle_gamma   90.00
#
_symmetry.space_group_name_H-M   'P 1'
#
loop_
_entity.id
_entity.type
_entity.pdbx_description
1 polymer ?
#
loop_
_entity_poly.entity_id
_entity_poly.type
_entity_poly.pdbx_seq_one_letter_code
_entity_poly.pdbx_strand_id
1 'polypeptide(L)'
;MTYLWCFGLLVLGTLYYVALVYYQAFTRETHRGVAVDDGSENPSRATDIFDYCPFEPPDPWDKSIVNYVDVKYGYLKDCTPNKHLSAVTYLAKGKVILKKGKQDFVCQGSCIDYVNDDVSKLRKWTSINNTVFDCDFVETVCNSSTASNRYIHVQIAEKKSTKKVHINAQRNPDVMLMVIDSAASTQVIRALPRTVNFLVNGMKAIEFRKFNRVGSNSRANGFPALIGERLTLQLLLF
;
A
#
# COMPACT_ATOMS: atom_id res chain seq x y z
N MET A 1 23.91 -19.46 -75.17
CA MET A 1 24.89 -19.11 -74.11
C MET A 1 24.57 -17.84 -73.31
N THR A 2 23.43 -17.17 -73.53
CA THR A 2 23.05 -15.93 -72.83
C THR A 2 22.13 -16.15 -71.62
N TYR A 3 21.32 -17.21 -71.60
CA TYR A 3 20.38 -17.49 -70.51
C TYR A 3 21.04 -17.94 -69.19
N LEU A 4 22.25 -18.50 -69.25
CA LEU A 4 22.98 -18.97 -68.07
C LEU A 4 23.51 -17.80 -67.22
N TRP A 5 23.82 -16.67 -67.86
CA TRP A 5 24.32 -15.46 -67.19
C TRP A 5 23.20 -14.72 -66.43
N CYS A 6 21.98 -14.69 -66.98
CA CYS A 6 20.83 -14.09 -66.30
C CYS A 6 20.42 -14.87 -65.04
N PHE A 7 20.49 -16.21 -65.07
CA PHE A 7 20.20 -17.02 -63.89
C PHE A 7 21.26 -16.83 -62.78
N GLY A 8 22.54 -16.71 -63.15
CA GLY A 8 23.61 -16.43 -62.20
C GLY A 8 23.44 -15.09 -61.47
N LEU A 9 23.03 -14.03 -62.18
CA LEU A 9 22.79 -12.72 -61.59
C LEU A 9 21.55 -12.69 -60.69
N LEU A 10 20.49 -13.42 -61.04
CA LEU A 10 19.30 -13.57 -60.19
C LEU A 10 19.63 -14.30 -58.89
N VAL A 11 20.38 -15.40 -58.96
CA VAL A 11 20.77 -16.17 -57.78
C VAL A 11 21.69 -15.34 -56.88
N LEU A 12 22.69 -14.64 -57.42
CA LEU A 12 23.57 -13.76 -56.65
C LEU A 12 22.79 -12.59 -56.01
N GLY A 13 21.82 -12.01 -56.72
CA GLY A 13 20.94 -10.96 -56.19
C GLY A 13 20.07 -11.46 -55.03
N THR A 14 19.48 -12.65 -55.16
CA THR A 14 18.67 -13.24 -54.07
C THR A 14 19.52 -13.60 -52.86
N LEU A 15 20.72 -14.16 -53.04
CA LEU A 15 21.64 -14.45 -51.94
C LEU A 15 22.13 -13.18 -51.24
N TYR A 16 22.42 -12.12 -51.99
CA TYR A 16 22.78 -10.83 -51.42
C TYR A 16 21.63 -10.20 -50.63
N TYR A 17 20.40 -10.27 -51.14
CA TYR A 17 19.21 -9.78 -50.44
C TYR A 17 18.94 -10.56 -49.14
N VAL A 18 19.03 -11.90 -49.19
CA VAL A 18 18.87 -12.75 -48.00
C VAL A 18 19.97 -12.46 -46.97
N ALA A 19 21.22 -12.26 -47.41
CA ALA A 19 22.31 -11.86 -46.52
C ALA A 19 22.07 -10.48 -45.88
N LEU A 20 21.54 -9.50 -46.63
CA LEU A 20 21.17 -8.19 -46.12
C LEU A 20 20.05 -8.27 -45.08
N VAL A 21 19.00 -9.05 -45.35
CA VAL A 21 17.89 -9.26 -44.40
C VAL A 21 18.38 -9.98 -43.14
N TYR A 22 19.26 -10.96 -43.29
CA TYR A 22 19.87 -11.66 -42.14
C TYR A 22 20.76 -10.72 -41.31
N TYR A 23 21.54 -9.85 -41.96
CA TYR A 23 22.38 -8.86 -41.27
C TYR A 23 21.55 -7.79 -40.54
N GLN A 24 20.41 -7.38 -41.12
CA GLN A 24 19.45 -6.48 -40.45
C GLN A 24 18.66 -7.15 -39.31
N ALA A 25 18.34 -8.43 -39.43
CA ALA A 25 17.69 -9.19 -38.37
C ALA A 25 18.65 -9.43 -37.19
N PHE A 26 19.90 -9.78 -37.48
CA PHE A 26 20.94 -9.98 -36.47
C PHE A 26 21.29 -8.68 -35.73
N THR A 27 21.35 -7.54 -36.43
CA THR A 27 21.53 -6.23 -35.77
C THR A 27 20.29 -5.78 -34.98
N ARG A 28 19.07 -6.23 -35.34
CA ARG A 28 17.85 -5.94 -34.56
C ARG A 28 17.74 -6.75 -33.28
N GLU A 29 18.25 -7.99 -33.23
CA GLU A 29 18.23 -8.81 -32.02
C GLU A 29 19.27 -8.39 -30.96
N THR A 30 20.33 -7.69 -31.36
CA THR A 30 21.23 -6.97 -30.42
C THR A 30 20.66 -5.66 -29.88
N HIS A 31 19.58 -5.12 -30.47
CA HIS A 31 18.87 -3.93 -29.96
C HIS A 31 17.63 -4.26 -29.11
N ARG A 32 17.42 -5.52 -28.72
CA ARG A 32 16.46 -5.91 -27.67
C ARG A 32 17.08 -5.74 -26.28
N GLY A 33 17.46 -4.50 -26.02
CA GLY A 33 18.02 -3.99 -24.79
C GLY A 33 18.25 -2.50 -25.02
N VAL A 34 17.28 -1.68 -24.65
CA VAL A 34 17.47 -0.23 -24.55
C VAL A 34 18.41 0.00 -23.37
N ALA A 35 19.70 -0.15 -23.62
CA ALA A 35 20.71 0.63 -22.95
C ALA A 35 20.66 2.02 -23.57
N VAL A 36 20.38 3.01 -22.72
CA VAL A 36 20.64 4.41 -23.03
C VAL A 36 22.16 4.53 -23.11
N ASP A 37 22.72 4.57 -24.31
CA ASP A 37 24.14 4.90 -24.50
C ASP A 37 24.24 6.41 -24.67
N ASP A 38 24.82 7.01 -23.64
CA ASP A 38 25.17 8.42 -23.54
C ASP A 38 26.34 8.72 -24.49
N GLY A 39 26.45 9.99 -24.87
CA GLY A 39 27.35 10.47 -25.89
C GLY A 39 28.82 10.06 -25.72
N SER A 40 29.47 9.92 -26.87
CA SER A 40 30.91 10.04 -27.05
C SER A 40 31.44 11.31 -26.36
N GLU A 41 32.08 11.18 -25.19
CA GLU A 41 33.04 12.15 -24.68
C GLU A 41 34.21 11.45 -23.96
N ASN A 42 35.43 11.72 -24.48
CA ASN A 42 36.77 11.74 -23.88
C ASN A 42 37.23 10.70 -22.82
N PRO A 43 38.51 10.25 -22.88
CA PRO A 43 39.09 9.29 -21.94
C PRO A 43 39.50 9.99 -20.63
N SER A 44 38.51 10.32 -19.82
CA SER A 44 38.69 10.61 -18.41
C SER A 44 37.38 10.33 -17.70
N ARG A 45 37.02 9.04 -17.58
CA ARG A 45 35.98 8.60 -16.63
C ARG A 45 36.45 8.97 -15.23
N ALA A 46 36.07 10.15 -14.78
CA ALA A 46 35.86 10.38 -13.37
C ALA A 46 34.83 9.32 -12.95
N THR A 47 35.26 8.34 -12.17
CA THR A 47 34.36 7.39 -11.49
C THR A 47 33.19 8.16 -10.90
N ASP A 48 31.95 7.85 -11.33
CA ASP A 48 30.80 8.53 -10.77
C ASP A 48 30.75 8.20 -9.27
N ILE A 49 30.55 9.24 -8.47
CA ILE A 49 30.44 9.13 -7.00
C ILE A 49 29.25 8.22 -6.63
N PHE A 50 28.33 8.00 -7.57
CA PHE A 50 27.20 7.07 -7.44
C PHE A 50 27.51 5.63 -7.90
N ASP A 51 28.65 5.35 -8.54
CA ASP A 51 29.06 3.99 -8.96
C ASP A 51 29.60 3.15 -7.80
N TYR A 52 30.06 3.80 -6.73
CA TYR A 52 30.62 3.15 -5.54
C TYR A 52 29.89 3.58 -4.28
N CYS A 53 29.02 2.72 -3.76
CA CYS A 53 28.45 2.86 -2.43
C CYS A 53 29.05 1.78 -1.52
N PRO A 54 30.04 2.10 -0.67
CA PRO A 54 30.45 1.21 0.41
C PRO A 54 29.34 1.25 1.45
N PHE A 55 28.26 0.52 1.19
CA PHE A 55 27.19 0.33 2.14
C PHE A 55 27.65 -0.73 3.15
N GLU A 56 28.33 -0.26 4.19
CA GLU A 56 28.42 -1.04 5.41
C GLU A 56 27.03 -1.01 6.05
N PRO A 57 26.36 -2.17 6.21
CA PRO A 57 25.08 -2.20 6.88
C PRO A 57 25.27 -1.61 8.28
N PRO A 58 24.50 -0.58 8.66
CA PRO A 58 24.66 0.02 9.96
C PRO A 58 24.41 -1.04 11.03
N ASP A 59 25.37 -1.26 11.93
CA ASP A 59 25.18 -2.13 13.08
C ASP A 59 24.15 -1.44 13.99
N PRO A 60 22.91 -1.99 14.11
CA PRO A 60 21.90 -1.40 14.98
C PRO A 60 22.29 -1.44 16.47
N TRP A 61 23.38 -2.16 16.81
CA TRP A 61 23.96 -2.28 18.13
C TRP A 61 25.33 -1.60 18.25
N ASP A 62 25.68 -0.73 17.31
CA ASP A 62 26.92 0.06 17.41
C ASP A 62 26.94 0.85 18.73
N LYS A 63 28.09 0.89 19.39
CA LYS A 63 28.25 1.54 20.71
C LYS A 63 27.85 3.02 20.70
N SER A 64 27.96 3.70 19.55
CA SER A 64 27.51 5.09 19.37
C SER A 64 25.99 5.22 19.36
N ILE A 65 25.25 4.19 18.95
CA ILE A 65 23.79 4.16 18.85
C ILE A 65 23.16 3.60 20.13
N VAL A 66 23.79 2.60 20.76
CA VAL A 66 23.28 1.90 21.95
C VAL A 66 22.93 2.86 23.10
N ASN A 67 23.68 3.95 23.26
CA ASN A 67 23.41 4.97 24.29
C ASN A 67 22.10 5.75 24.05
N TYR A 68 21.60 5.77 22.82
CA TYR A 68 20.34 6.41 22.43
C TYR A 68 19.18 5.42 22.35
N VAL A 69 19.44 4.11 22.39
CA VAL A 69 18.42 3.07 22.45
C VAL A 69 18.01 2.91 23.91
N ASP A 70 17.03 3.71 24.33
CA ASP A 70 16.45 3.58 25.67
C ASP A 70 15.55 2.34 25.75
N VAL A 71 16.16 1.21 26.10
CA VAL A 71 15.44 -0.04 26.40
C VAL A 71 14.73 -0.02 27.76
N LYS A 72 14.82 1.07 28.55
CA LYS A 72 14.12 1.19 29.84
C LYS A 72 12.61 1.03 29.69
N TYR A 73 12.07 1.46 28.55
CA TYR A 73 10.68 1.22 28.20
C TYR A 73 10.47 -0.07 27.42
N GLY A 74 11.52 -0.59 26.78
CA GLY A 74 11.56 -1.90 26.13
C GLY A 74 10.46 -2.11 25.09
N TYR A 75 10.59 -3.18 24.31
CA TYR A 75 9.38 -3.85 23.85
C TYR A 75 8.74 -4.42 25.12
N LEU A 76 7.52 -4.00 25.47
CA LEU A 76 6.76 -4.58 26.56
C LEU A 76 6.66 -6.10 26.33
N LYS A 77 7.63 -6.87 26.86
CA LYS A 77 7.71 -8.32 26.71
C LYS A 77 6.45 -8.97 27.32
N ASP A 78 5.91 -8.33 28.34
CA ASP A 78 4.67 -8.67 29.01
C ASP A 78 3.59 -7.60 28.76
N CYS A 79 3.40 -7.19 27.49
CA CYS A 79 2.20 -6.43 27.12
C CYS A 79 0.98 -7.36 27.19
N THR A 80 0.45 -7.57 28.39
CA THR A 80 -0.85 -8.23 28.52
C THR A 80 -1.92 -7.25 28.03
N PRO A 81 -2.66 -7.57 26.95
CA PRO A 81 -3.73 -6.71 26.48
C PRO A 81 -4.69 -6.48 27.64
N ASN A 82 -4.95 -5.21 27.98
CA ASN A 82 -5.88 -4.91 29.05
C ASN A 82 -7.25 -5.50 28.68
N LYS A 83 -7.67 -6.53 29.40
CA LYS A 83 -8.93 -7.25 29.15
C LYS A 83 -10.14 -6.33 29.24
N HIS A 84 -10.06 -5.23 30.01
CA HIS A 84 -11.11 -4.22 30.11
C HIS A 84 -11.22 -3.33 28.87
N LEU A 85 -10.15 -3.21 28.07
CA LEU A 85 -10.14 -2.47 26.81
C LEU A 85 -10.57 -3.32 25.61
N SER A 86 -10.76 -4.63 25.80
CA SER A 86 -11.24 -5.49 24.72
C SER A 86 -12.74 -5.25 24.47
N ALA A 87 -13.13 -5.14 23.20
CA ALA A 87 -14.53 -4.97 22.83
C ALA A 87 -15.39 -6.12 23.36
N VAL A 88 -16.53 -5.82 23.98
CA VAL A 88 -17.50 -6.84 24.44
C VAL A 88 -18.41 -7.34 23.33
N THR A 89 -18.44 -6.64 22.20
CA THR A 89 -19.20 -6.95 20.98
C THR A 89 -18.25 -7.20 19.80
N TYR A 90 -18.79 -7.73 18.70
CA TYR A 90 -18.14 -7.78 17.38
C TYR A 90 -19.18 -7.50 16.29
N LEU A 91 -18.74 -7.00 15.15
CA LEU A 91 -19.60 -6.68 14.00
C LEU A 91 -19.46 -7.75 12.92
N ALA A 92 -20.58 -8.28 12.44
CA ALA A 92 -20.61 -9.23 11.32
C ALA A 92 -21.82 -8.95 10.41
N LYS A 93 -21.57 -8.63 9.14
CA LYS A 93 -22.61 -8.38 8.12
C LYS A 93 -23.66 -7.36 8.59
N GLY A 94 -23.22 -6.22 9.13
CA GLY A 94 -24.09 -5.17 9.64
C GLY A 94 -24.74 -5.46 11.00
N LYS A 95 -24.55 -6.64 11.61
CA LYS A 95 -25.10 -6.96 12.93
C LYS A 95 -24.04 -6.92 14.00
N VAL A 96 -24.31 -6.15 15.06
CA VAL A 96 -23.51 -6.13 16.28
C VAL A 96 -23.92 -7.30 17.15
N ILE A 97 -22.97 -8.16 17.52
CA ILE A 97 -23.20 -9.37 18.29
C ILE A 97 -22.37 -9.34 19.57
N LEU A 98 -22.98 -9.68 20.70
CA LEU A 98 -22.29 -9.84 21.97
C LEU A 98 -21.34 -11.05 21.94
N LYS A 99 -20.13 -10.89 22.47
CA LYS A 99 -19.18 -12.00 22.63
C LYS A 99 -19.70 -12.99 23.68
N LYS A 100 -19.34 -14.27 23.52
CA LYS A 100 -19.67 -15.31 24.50
C LYS A 100 -19.10 -14.94 25.87
N GLY A 101 -19.90 -15.06 26.93
CA GLY A 101 -19.51 -14.71 28.30
C GLY A 101 -19.64 -13.23 28.66
N LYS A 102 -20.35 -12.44 27.85
CA LYS A 102 -20.66 -11.01 28.08
C LYS A 102 -22.18 -10.73 28.06
N GLN A 103 -22.99 -11.72 28.43
CA GLN A 103 -24.45 -11.60 28.41
C GLN A 103 -25.03 -10.64 29.45
N ASP A 104 -24.21 -10.24 30.43
CA ASP A 104 -24.52 -9.25 31.46
C ASP A 104 -24.58 -7.80 30.92
N PHE A 105 -24.04 -7.57 29.71
CA PHE A 105 -24.03 -6.25 29.09
C PHE A 105 -25.32 -5.97 28.31
N VAL A 106 -25.96 -4.85 28.65
CA VAL A 106 -27.01 -4.25 27.85
C VAL A 106 -26.38 -3.25 26.87
N CYS A 107 -26.47 -3.57 25.57
CA CYS A 107 -25.80 -2.81 24.52
C CYS A 107 -26.77 -2.05 23.61
N GLN A 108 -26.35 -0.85 23.23
CA GLN A 108 -26.94 -0.04 22.18
C GLN A 108 -25.89 0.30 21.12
N GLY A 109 -26.34 0.50 19.89
CA GLY A 109 -25.50 0.88 18.76
C GLY A 109 -26.05 2.10 18.01
N SER A 110 -25.13 2.85 17.41
CA SER A 110 -25.45 3.96 16.51
C SER A 110 -24.46 4.05 15.36
N CYS A 111 -24.94 4.40 14.18
CA CYS A 111 -24.07 4.73 13.04
C CYS A 111 -23.40 6.09 13.24
N ILE A 112 -22.12 6.16 12.92
CA ILE A 112 -21.39 7.41 12.78
C ILE A 112 -21.37 7.77 11.29
N ASP A 113 -22.06 8.84 10.92
CA ASP A 113 -21.99 9.40 9.57
C ASP A 113 -20.92 10.50 9.52
N TYR A 114 -20.05 10.43 8.53
CA TYR A 114 -19.10 11.50 8.22
C TYR A 114 -19.85 12.72 7.68
N VAL A 115 -19.54 13.91 8.21
CA VAL A 115 -20.06 15.19 7.70
C VAL A 115 -18.91 16.00 7.11
N ASN A 116 -17.84 16.20 7.89
CA ASN A 116 -16.59 16.84 7.48
C ASN A 116 -15.44 16.40 8.42
N ASP A 117 -14.24 16.96 8.24
CA ASP A 117 -13.03 16.56 8.97
C ASP A 117 -13.14 16.75 10.50
N ASP A 118 -13.90 17.75 10.97
CA ASP A 118 -14.02 18.10 12.39
C ASP A 118 -15.34 17.60 13.01
N VAL A 119 -16.31 17.21 12.19
CA VAL A 119 -17.68 16.91 12.63
C VAL A 119 -18.15 15.57 12.10
N SER A 120 -18.57 14.72 13.04
CA SER A 120 -19.29 13.48 12.76
C SER A 120 -20.69 13.53 13.37
N LYS A 121 -21.65 12.89 12.71
CA LYS A 121 -23.05 12.85 13.17
C LYS A 121 -23.41 11.44 13.60
N LEU A 122 -23.82 11.30 14.86
CA LEU A 122 -24.39 10.06 15.36
C LEU A 122 -25.87 9.95 14.95
N ARG A 123 -26.26 8.78 14.44
CA ARG A 123 -27.68 8.45 14.24
C ARG A 123 -28.37 8.16 15.58
N LYS A 124 -29.65 7.82 15.51
CA LYS A 124 -30.43 7.41 16.70
C LYS A 124 -29.86 6.12 17.29
N TRP A 125 -29.60 6.13 18.60
CA TRP A 125 -29.22 4.93 19.35
C TRP A 125 -30.35 3.90 19.32
N THR A 126 -29.99 2.65 18.99
CA THR A 126 -30.91 1.53 18.86
C THR A 126 -30.36 0.29 19.55
N SER A 127 -31.24 -0.63 19.97
CA SER A 127 -30.81 -1.90 20.54
C SER A 127 -30.15 -2.78 19.46
N ILE A 128 -29.10 -3.52 19.84
CA ILE A 128 -28.33 -4.34 18.89
C ILE A 128 -29.07 -5.61 18.41
N ASN A 129 -30.05 -6.11 19.16
CA ASN A 129 -30.61 -7.46 18.92
C ASN A 129 -31.34 -7.60 17.58
N ASN A 130 -32.03 -6.55 17.12
CA ASN A 130 -32.87 -6.58 15.91
C ASN A 130 -32.51 -5.48 14.91
N THR A 131 -31.32 -4.89 15.02
CA THR A 131 -30.90 -3.79 14.15
C THR A 131 -29.77 -4.24 13.24
N VAL A 132 -29.92 -3.93 11.95
CA VAL A 132 -28.85 -4.04 10.96
C VAL A 132 -28.34 -2.64 10.68
N PHE A 133 -27.07 -2.42 10.94
CA PHE A 133 -26.38 -1.17 10.68
C PHE A 133 -25.81 -1.18 9.26
N ASP A 134 -26.26 -0.23 8.44
CA ASP A 134 -25.94 -0.07 7.02
C ASP A 134 -24.89 1.03 6.77
N CYS A 135 -23.96 1.18 7.71
CA CYS A 135 -22.94 2.22 7.74
C CYS A 135 -21.56 1.62 8.02
N ASP A 136 -20.52 2.34 7.65
CA ASP A 136 -19.13 1.85 7.78
C ASP A 136 -18.67 1.85 9.24
N PHE A 137 -19.08 2.85 10.02
CA PHE A 137 -18.67 3.02 11.41
C PHE A 137 -19.88 2.87 12.35
N VAL A 138 -19.81 1.89 13.25
CA VAL A 138 -20.85 1.62 14.24
C VAL A 138 -20.28 1.80 15.64
N GLU A 139 -20.73 2.83 16.33
CA GLU A 139 -20.41 3.00 17.74
C GLU A 139 -21.34 2.16 18.60
N THR A 140 -20.77 1.47 19.59
CA THR A 140 -21.51 0.67 20.56
C THR A 140 -21.22 1.16 21.97
N VAL A 141 -22.26 1.23 22.78
CA VAL A 141 -22.19 1.51 24.21
C VAL A 141 -22.88 0.36 24.93
N CYS A 142 -22.11 -0.34 25.76
CA CYS A 142 -22.52 -1.52 26.48
C CYS A 142 -22.33 -1.28 27.97
N ASN A 143 -23.41 -1.36 28.74
CA ASN A 143 -23.38 -1.16 30.18
C ASN A 143 -23.75 -2.47 30.89
N SER A 144 -22.94 -2.83 31.87
CA SER A 144 -23.20 -3.87 32.87
C SER A 144 -23.29 -3.20 34.25
N SER A 145 -23.67 -3.94 35.28
CA SER A 145 -23.74 -3.41 36.66
C SER A 145 -22.38 -2.91 37.19
N THR A 146 -21.27 -3.43 36.67
CA THR A 146 -19.92 -3.13 37.15
C THR A 146 -19.04 -2.37 36.17
N ALA A 147 -19.42 -2.30 34.89
CA ALA A 147 -18.55 -1.75 33.86
C ALA A 147 -19.34 -1.17 32.67
N SER A 148 -18.78 -0.13 32.06
CA SER A 148 -19.21 0.40 30.77
C SER A 148 -18.12 0.13 29.73
N ASN A 149 -18.52 -0.32 28.54
CA ASN A 149 -17.64 -0.54 27.40
C ASN A 149 -18.18 0.25 26.21
N ARG A 150 -17.34 1.14 25.67
CA ARG A 150 -17.63 1.91 24.46
C ARG A 150 -16.64 1.52 23.38
N TYR A 151 -17.13 1.15 22.20
CA TYR A 151 -16.29 0.63 21.13
C TYR A 151 -16.85 0.99 19.75
N ILE A 152 -15.96 1.35 18.82
CA ILE A 152 -16.30 1.63 17.43
C ILE A 152 -15.92 0.41 16.60
N HIS A 153 -16.91 -0.18 15.94
CA HIS A 153 -16.71 -1.23 14.96
C HIS A 153 -16.65 -0.64 13.57
N VAL A 154 -15.84 -1.25 12.71
CA VAL A 154 -15.71 -0.85 11.31
C VAL A 154 -16.15 -2.00 10.40
N GLN A 155 -16.85 -1.65 9.34
CA GLN A 155 -17.19 -2.53 8.22
C GLN A 155 -17.22 -1.70 6.93
N ILE A 156 -17.34 -2.39 5.79
CA ILE A 156 -17.65 -1.72 4.52
C ILE A 156 -19.12 -2.00 4.23
N ALA A 157 -19.97 -0.98 4.38
CA ALA A 157 -21.39 -1.06 4.10
C ALA A 157 -21.65 -0.63 2.65
N GLU A 158 -21.80 -1.61 1.77
CA GLU A 158 -22.07 -1.34 0.35
C GLU A 158 -23.39 -0.62 0.16
N LYS A 159 -23.32 0.62 -0.33
CA LYS A 159 -24.49 1.38 -0.78
C LYS A 159 -24.81 0.99 -2.21
N LYS A 160 -25.94 0.31 -2.43
CA LYS A 160 -26.47 0.07 -3.77
C LYS A 160 -27.00 1.38 -4.36
N SER A 161 -26.11 2.18 -4.96
CA SER A 161 -26.54 3.39 -5.65
C SER A 161 -27.16 3.04 -7.00
N THR A 162 -28.46 3.23 -7.13
CA THR A 162 -29.20 3.08 -8.40
C THR A 162 -29.16 4.34 -9.27
N LYS A 163 -28.60 5.45 -8.76
CA LYS A 163 -28.52 6.72 -9.49
C LYS A 163 -27.06 7.02 -9.81
N LYS A 164 -26.76 7.20 -11.11
CA LYS A 164 -25.51 7.82 -11.55
C LYS A 164 -25.53 9.28 -11.09
N VAL A 165 -24.92 9.56 -9.95
CA VAL A 165 -24.73 10.93 -9.47
C VAL A 165 -23.72 11.56 -10.43
N HIS A 166 -24.10 12.69 -11.06
CA HIS A 166 -23.14 13.49 -11.79
C HIS A 166 -22.27 14.22 -10.76
N ILE A 167 -21.08 13.68 -10.52
CA ILE A 167 -20.12 14.19 -9.55
C ILE A 167 -19.36 15.35 -10.19
N ASN A 168 -19.33 16.50 -9.53
CA ASN A 168 -18.57 17.66 -10.01
C ASN A 168 -17.09 17.45 -9.67
N ALA A 169 -16.26 17.22 -10.68
CA ALA A 169 -14.81 17.00 -10.53
C ALA A 169 -14.09 18.12 -9.76
N GLN A 170 -14.59 19.37 -9.81
CA GLN A 170 -14.00 20.50 -9.09
C GLN A 170 -14.15 20.39 -7.56
N ARG A 171 -15.22 19.73 -7.09
CA ARG A 171 -15.51 19.53 -5.65
C ARG A 171 -15.18 18.12 -5.17
N ASN A 172 -15.02 17.19 -6.09
CA ASN A 172 -14.84 15.78 -5.81
C ASN A 172 -13.67 15.28 -6.68
N PRO A 173 -12.43 15.43 -6.20
CA PRO A 173 -11.27 15.00 -6.96
C PRO A 173 -11.23 13.48 -7.08
N ASP A 174 -10.72 13.00 -8.22
CA ASP A 174 -10.40 11.59 -8.41
C ASP A 174 -9.20 11.21 -7.55
N VAL A 175 -9.33 10.13 -6.77
CA VAL A 175 -8.27 9.63 -5.89
C VAL A 175 -7.69 8.35 -6.49
N MET A 176 -6.39 8.34 -6.73
CA MET A 176 -5.65 7.14 -7.15
C MET A 176 -4.77 6.65 -6.00
N LEU A 177 -5.05 5.44 -5.50
CA LEU A 177 -4.20 4.76 -4.54
C LEU A 177 -3.27 3.78 -5.27
N MET A 178 -1.97 4.02 -5.19
CA MET A 178 -0.94 3.11 -5.72
C MET A 178 -0.26 2.38 -4.57
N VAL A 179 -0.25 1.05 -4.62
CA VAL A 179 0.44 0.20 -3.65
C VAL A 179 1.60 -0.49 -4.35
N ILE A 180 2.82 -0.27 -3.86
CA ILE A 180 4.04 -0.88 -4.38
C ILE A 180 4.51 -1.95 -3.38
N ASP A 181 4.34 -3.21 -3.74
CA ASP A 181 4.82 -4.39 -3.01
C ASP A 181 5.92 -5.06 -3.86
N SER A 182 7.05 -5.57 -3.37
CA SER A 182 7.60 -5.68 -2.00
C SER A 182 8.85 -4.80 -1.82
N ALA A 183 8.69 -3.49 -2.02
CA ALA A 183 9.79 -2.54 -1.96
C ALA A 183 9.85 -1.84 -0.59
N ALA A 184 11.05 -1.78 0.01
CA ALA A 184 11.31 -0.90 1.15
C ALA A 184 11.43 0.56 0.68
N SER A 185 11.15 1.53 1.58
CA SER A 185 11.26 2.96 1.24
C SER A 185 12.65 3.33 0.72
N THR A 186 13.71 2.76 1.31
CA THR A 186 15.10 2.96 0.88
C THR A 186 15.36 2.44 -0.54
N GLN A 187 14.73 1.32 -0.91
CA GLN A 187 14.84 0.76 -2.26
C GLN A 187 14.12 1.64 -3.28
N VAL A 188 12.92 2.15 -2.95
CA VAL A 188 12.18 3.06 -3.81
C VAL A 188 12.96 4.35 -4.05
N ILE A 189 13.53 4.94 -2.99
CA ILE A 189 14.31 6.18 -3.09
C ILE A 189 15.54 6.00 -3.99
N ARG A 190 16.24 4.87 -3.86
CA ARG A 190 17.46 4.57 -4.64
C ARG A 190 17.15 4.18 -6.08
N ALA A 191 16.12 3.36 -6.31
CA ALA A 191 15.79 2.84 -7.63
C ALA A 191 14.98 3.84 -8.48
N LEU A 192 14.20 4.71 -7.85
CA LEU A 192 13.30 5.65 -8.51
C LEU A 192 13.53 7.12 -8.06
N PRO A 193 14.77 7.64 -8.10
CA PRO A 193 15.08 8.96 -7.56
C PRO A 193 14.35 10.08 -8.30
N ARG A 194 14.19 9.95 -9.64
CA ARG A 194 13.44 10.92 -10.45
C ARG A 194 11.96 10.96 -10.09
N THR A 195 11.34 9.80 -9.87
CA THR A 195 9.94 9.70 -9.46
C THR A 195 9.75 10.32 -8.08
N VAL A 196 10.58 9.96 -7.10
CA VAL A 196 10.48 10.53 -5.75
C VAL A 196 10.66 12.05 -5.77
N ASN A 197 11.63 12.56 -6.53
CA ASN A 197 11.84 13.99 -6.70
C ASN A 197 10.62 14.68 -7.32
N PHE A 198 10.03 14.09 -8.37
CA PHE A 198 8.81 14.61 -8.99
C PHE A 198 7.62 14.63 -8.04
N LEU A 199 7.41 13.55 -7.27
CA LEU A 199 6.34 13.48 -6.27
C LEU A 199 6.50 14.57 -5.22
N VAL A 200 7.68 14.66 -4.58
CA VAL A 200 7.91 15.54 -3.43
C VAL A 200 8.05 17.00 -3.85
N ASN A 201 8.85 17.31 -4.88
CA ASN A 201 9.14 18.69 -5.27
C ASN A 201 8.18 19.21 -6.35
N GLY A 202 7.73 18.36 -7.27
CA GLY A 202 6.81 18.73 -8.34
C GLY A 202 5.35 18.76 -7.88
N MET A 203 4.90 17.69 -7.22
CA MET A 203 3.51 17.55 -6.77
C MET A 203 3.30 17.88 -5.29
N LYS A 204 4.35 18.31 -4.57
CA LYS A 204 4.31 18.64 -3.14
C LYS A 204 3.82 17.47 -2.28
N ALA A 205 4.16 16.24 -2.67
CA ALA A 205 3.81 15.06 -1.89
C ALA A 205 4.52 15.06 -0.53
N ILE A 206 3.80 14.57 0.49
CA ILE A 206 4.34 14.43 1.84
C ILE A 206 4.88 13.01 2.00
N GLU A 207 6.17 12.90 2.31
CA GLU A 207 6.80 11.62 2.63
C GLU A 207 6.62 11.28 4.12
N PHE A 208 5.91 10.18 4.41
CA PHE A 208 5.83 9.64 5.75
C PHE A 208 7.07 8.79 6.08
N ARG A 209 8.11 9.44 6.60
CA ARG A 209 9.34 8.75 7.02
C ARG A 209 9.08 7.84 8.21
N LYS A 210 9.79 6.71 8.24
CA LYS A 210 9.73 5.70 9.32
C LYS A 210 8.33 5.10 9.53
N PHE A 211 7.51 5.07 8.46
CA PHE A 211 6.25 4.35 8.48
C PHE A 211 6.53 2.84 8.47
N ASN A 212 6.41 2.22 9.64
CA ASN A 212 6.76 0.82 9.83
C ASN A 212 5.65 -0.11 9.31
N ARG A 213 6.09 -1.26 8.78
CA ARG A 213 5.23 -2.39 8.44
C ARG A 213 4.49 -2.89 9.68
N VAL A 214 3.19 -3.11 9.56
CA VAL A 214 2.33 -3.61 10.65
C VAL A 214 2.31 -5.14 10.69
N GLY A 215 2.36 -5.81 9.53
CA GLY A 215 2.36 -7.28 9.47
C GLY A 215 2.85 -7.83 8.13
N SER A 216 2.92 -9.16 8.00
CA SER A 216 3.38 -9.78 6.76
C SER A 216 2.39 -9.61 5.58
N ASN A 217 2.91 -9.47 4.35
CA ASN A 217 2.18 -9.25 3.08
C ASN A 217 1.43 -7.91 2.96
N SER A 218 0.95 -7.57 1.77
CA SER A 218 0.29 -6.28 1.49
C SER A 218 -1.03 -6.11 2.27
N ARG A 219 -1.81 -7.17 2.48
CA ARG A 219 -3.11 -7.09 3.19
C ARG A 219 -2.97 -6.60 4.64
N ALA A 220 -2.06 -7.18 5.42
CA ALA A 220 -1.87 -6.79 6.82
C ALA A 220 -1.30 -5.37 6.98
N ASN A 221 -0.79 -4.75 5.91
CA ASN A 221 -0.30 -3.37 5.91
C ASN A 221 -1.34 -2.39 5.36
N GLY A 222 -2.04 -2.75 4.28
CA GLY A 222 -3.03 -1.91 3.65
C GLY A 222 -4.26 -1.65 4.52
N PHE A 223 -4.77 -2.69 5.20
CA PHE A 223 -5.96 -2.54 6.06
C PHE A 223 -5.73 -1.55 7.21
N PRO A 224 -4.69 -1.70 8.05
CA PRO A 224 -4.38 -0.72 9.09
C PRO A 224 -4.09 0.68 8.54
N ALA A 225 -3.40 0.78 7.40
CA ALA A 225 -3.06 2.07 6.80
C ALA A 225 -4.29 2.85 6.30
N LEU A 226 -5.30 2.15 5.78
CA LEU A 226 -6.49 2.78 5.19
C LEU A 226 -7.65 2.92 6.18
N ILE A 227 -7.80 1.97 7.10
CA ILE A 227 -8.97 1.87 8.00
C ILE A 227 -8.61 2.32 9.43
N GLY A 228 -7.32 2.42 9.76
CA GLY A 228 -6.87 2.81 11.10
C GLY A 228 -7.09 1.72 12.16
N GLU A 229 -7.41 0.49 11.75
CA GLU A 229 -7.55 -0.63 12.67
C GLU A 229 -6.19 -1.13 13.16
N ARG A 230 -6.10 -1.44 14.46
CA ARG A 230 -4.95 -2.15 15.03
C ARG A 230 -5.06 -3.63 14.65
N LEU A 231 -3.96 -4.23 14.16
CA LEU A 231 -3.93 -5.69 13.94
C LEU A 231 -4.21 -6.41 15.25
N THR A 232 -5.40 -7.01 15.35
CA THR A 232 -5.67 -8.08 16.29
C THR A 232 -5.61 -9.39 15.52
N LEU A 233 -5.10 -10.45 16.15
CA LEU A 233 -4.88 -11.80 15.57
C LEU A 233 -6.10 -12.37 14.79
N GLN A 234 -7.28 -11.80 14.98
CA GLN A 234 -8.53 -12.23 14.38
C GLN A 234 -8.70 -11.81 12.90
N LEU A 235 -7.96 -10.81 12.42
CA LEU A 235 -7.97 -10.36 11.01
C LEU A 235 -7.06 -11.17 10.08
N LEU A 236 -6.25 -12.08 10.62
CA LEU A 236 -5.36 -12.95 9.84
C LEU A 236 -6.05 -14.22 9.30
N LEU A 237 -7.33 -14.44 9.64
CA LEU A 237 -8.07 -15.67 9.32
C LEU A 237 -9.20 -15.47 8.30
N PHE A 238 -9.29 -14.30 7.67
CA PHE A 238 -10.12 -14.06 6.49
C PHE A 238 -9.27 -13.58 5.34
#